data_AF-A0A9D5NK89-F1
#
_entry.id   AF-A0A9D5NK89-F1
#
_cell.length_a   1.000
_cell.length_b   1.000
_cell.length_c   1.000
_cell.angle_alpha   90.00
_cell.angle_beta   90.00
_cell.angle_gamma   90.00
#
_symmetry.space_group_name_H-M   'P 1'
#
loop_
_entity.id
_entity.type
_entity.pdbx_description
1 polymer ?
#
loop_
_entity_poly.entity_id
_entity_poly.type
_entity_poly.pdbx_seq_one_letter_code
_entity_poly.pdbx_strand_id
1 'polypeptide(L)'
;MHHIDGGIKMAQSINVTIAEHTYPLKVNSPEHEELIRKAADDINRKVKIYLEKYPSKGTKEVLALVALNLGIMNLGLQNQINSLMGEEETLLKELEGYLDNIDKNSR
;
A
#
# COMPACT_ATOMS: atom_id res chain seq x y z
N MET A 1 -22.29 -24.62 28.01
CA MET A 1 -20.89 -24.90 27.63
C MET A 1 -20.63 -24.20 26.31
N HIS A 2 -19.80 -23.15 26.29
CA HIS A 2 -19.43 -22.44 25.07
C HIS A 2 -18.62 -23.36 24.15
N HIS A 3 -19.13 -23.63 22.94
CA HIS A 3 -18.28 -24.07 21.84
C HIS A 3 -17.63 -22.84 21.22
N ILE A 4 -16.37 -22.65 21.59
CA ILE A 4 -15.38 -21.85 20.86
C ILE A 4 -15.20 -22.50 19.48
N ASP A 5 -15.93 -22.00 18.49
CA ASP A 5 -15.72 -22.36 17.10
C ASP A 5 -14.51 -21.59 16.57
N GLY A 6 -13.32 -22.14 16.83
CA GLY A 6 -12.06 -21.74 16.21
C GLY A 6 -11.99 -22.17 14.74
N GLY A 7 -13.04 -21.88 13.97
CA GLY A 7 -13.19 -22.25 12.57
C GLY A 7 -12.27 -21.43 11.67
N ILE A 8 -11.14 -22.04 11.32
CA ILE A 8 -10.28 -21.81 10.14
C ILE A 8 -10.79 -20.72 9.18
N LYS A 9 -10.06 -19.59 9.10
CA LYS A 9 -10.17 -18.60 8.01
C LYS A 9 -10.02 -19.32 6.66
N MET A 10 -11.12 -19.66 6.00
CA MET A 10 -11.06 -20.31 4.70
C MET A 10 -10.58 -19.28 3.66
N ALA A 11 -9.44 -19.58 3.04
CA ALA A 11 -8.96 -18.81 1.91
C ALA A 11 -10.01 -18.88 0.79
N GLN A 12 -10.71 -17.79 0.52
CA GLN A 12 -11.70 -17.70 -0.54
C GLN A 12 -10.98 -17.45 -1.86
N SER A 13 -11.43 -18.08 -2.94
CA SER A 13 -10.92 -17.77 -4.29
C SER A 13 -11.79 -16.70 -4.95
N ILE A 14 -11.15 -15.67 -5.50
CA ILE A 14 -11.79 -14.61 -6.27
C ILE A 14 -11.24 -14.60 -7.70
N ASN A 15 -12.01 -14.08 -8.65
CA ASN A 15 -11.52 -13.75 -9.98
C ASN A 15 -11.31 -12.23 -10.08
N VAL A 16 -10.14 -11.84 -10.55
CA VAL A 16 -9.75 -10.44 -10.71
C VAL A 16 -9.27 -10.23 -12.15
N THR A 17 -9.86 -9.26 -12.83
CA THR A 17 -9.51 -8.93 -14.21
C THR A 17 -8.55 -7.74 -14.24
N ILE A 18 -7.41 -7.93 -14.88
CA ILE A 18 -6.40 -6.88 -15.11
C ILE A 18 -6.16 -6.78 -16.62
N ALA A 19 -6.43 -5.60 -17.17
CA ALA A 19 -6.55 -5.36 -18.61
C ALA A 19 -7.50 -6.38 -19.26
N GLU A 20 -6.99 -7.28 -20.09
CA GLU A 20 -7.75 -8.28 -20.83
C GLU A 20 -7.70 -9.68 -20.18
N HIS A 21 -6.97 -9.84 -19.07
CA HIS A 21 -6.70 -11.15 -18.48
C HIS A 21 -7.38 -11.28 -17.12
N THR A 22 -8.02 -12.42 -16.89
CA THR A 22 -8.66 -12.74 -15.60
C THR A 22 -7.81 -13.76 -14.85
N TYR A 23 -7.49 -13.44 -13.60
CA TYR A 23 -6.64 -14.25 -12.73
C TYR A 23 -7.44 -14.73 -11.51
N PRO A 24 -7.45 -16.05 -11.25
CA PRO A 24 -7.96 -16.58 -10.00
C PRO A 24 -6.93 -16.34 -8.87
N LEU A 25 -7.34 -15.66 -7.80
CA LEU A 25 -6.50 -15.33 -6.64
C LEU A 25 -7.14 -15.86 -5.36
N LYS A 26 -6.30 -16.28 -4.40
CA LYS A 26 -6.75 -16.65 -3.06
C LYS A 26 -6.66 -15.44 -2.13
N VAL A 27 -7.73 -15.20 -1.37
CA VAL A 27 -7.81 -14.12 -0.38
C VAL A 27 -8.02 -14.69 1.01
N ASN A 28 -7.50 -14.00 2.01
CA ASN A 28 -7.39 -14.51 3.38
C ASN A 28 -8.34 -13.76 4.35
N SER A 29 -8.97 -12.68 3.90
CA SER A 29 -9.99 -11.93 4.63
C SER A 29 -10.77 -11.02 3.67
N PRO A 30 -11.96 -10.53 4.09
CA PRO A 30 -12.71 -9.54 3.32
C PRO A 30 -11.92 -8.26 3.01
N GLU A 31 -11.11 -7.78 3.95
CA GLU A 31 -10.28 -6.58 3.75
C GLU A 31 -9.18 -6.83 2.71
N HIS A 32 -8.58 -8.03 2.71
CA HIS A 32 -7.60 -8.41 1.70
C HIS A 32 -8.23 -8.50 0.31
N GLU A 33 -9.44 -9.04 0.19
CA GLU A 33 -10.19 -9.02 -1.07
C GLU A 33 -10.42 -7.59 -1.56
N GLU A 34 -10.93 -6.72 -0.70
CA GLU A 34 -11.23 -5.33 -1.06
C GLU A 34 -9.97 -4.59 -1.53
N LEU A 35 -8.84 -4.80 -0.84
CA LEU A 35 -7.55 -4.24 -1.24
C LEU A 35 -7.12 -4.72 -2.63
N ILE A 36 -7.22 -6.02 -2.91
CA ILE A 36 -6.88 -6.58 -4.22
C ILE A 36 -7.77 -5.99 -5.32
N ARG A 37 -9.09 -5.91 -5.08
CA ARG A 37 -10.04 -5.35 -6.07
C ARG A 37 -9.74 -3.88 -6.37
N LYS A 38 -9.53 -3.06 -5.33
CA LYS A 38 -9.16 -1.66 -5.50
C LYS A 38 -7.84 -1.49 -6.26
N ALA A 39 -6.84 -2.33 -5.98
CA ALA A 39 -5.57 -2.30 -6.69
C ALA A 39 -5.74 -2.66 -8.17
N ALA A 40 -6.54 -3.68 -8.48
CA ALA A 40 -6.83 -4.06 -9.87
C ALA A 40 -7.58 -2.95 -10.63
N ASP A 41 -8.58 -2.33 -9.99
CA ASP A 41 -9.31 -1.21 -10.58
C ASP A 41 -8.41 0.00 -10.86
N ASP A 42 -7.48 0.31 -9.95
CA ASP A 42 -6.53 1.41 -10.17
C ASP A 42 -5.55 1.10 -11.31
N ILE A 43 -5.03 -0.13 -11.37
CA ILE A 43 -4.19 -0.58 -12.48
C ILE A 43 -4.96 -0.48 -13.80
N ASN A 44 -6.19 -0.96 -13.86
CA ASN A 44 -7.02 -0.91 -15.07
C ASN A 44 -7.28 0.53 -15.53
N ARG A 45 -7.57 1.43 -14.58
CA ARG A 45 -7.73 2.87 -14.86
C ARG A 45 -6.44 3.45 -15.45
N LYS A 46 -5.29 3.17 -14.83
CA LYS A 46 -3.98 3.64 -15.33
C LYS A 46 -3.69 3.06 -16.72
N VAL A 47 -3.88 1.75 -16.94
CA VAL A 47 -3.69 1.12 -18.26
C VAL A 47 -4.51 1.84 -19.32
N LYS A 48 -5.80 2.13 -19.05
CA LYS A 48 -6.66 2.87 -19.98
C LYS A 48 -6.09 4.26 -20.31
N ILE A 49 -5.71 5.05 -19.30
CA ILE A 49 -5.13 6.39 -19.47
C ILE A 49 -3.85 6.33 -20.33
N TYR A 50 -2.98 5.34 -20.08
CA TYR A 50 -1.72 5.22 -20.82
C TYR A 50 -1.93 4.72 -22.25
N LEU A 51 -2.92 3.86 -22.52
CA LEU A 51 -3.29 3.47 -23.88
C LEU A 51 -3.84 4.67 -24.66
N GLU A 52 -4.67 5.51 -24.03
CA GLU A 52 -5.17 6.76 -24.64
C GLU A 52 -4.02 7.74 -24.94
N LYS A 53 -3.03 7.84 -24.04
CA LYS A 53 -1.86 8.72 -24.20
C LYS A 53 -0.85 8.19 -25.23
N TYR A 54 -0.73 6.87 -25.37
CA TYR A 54 0.25 6.19 -26.23
C TYR A 54 -0.44 5.14 -27.11
N PRO A 55 -1.26 5.55 -28.10
CA PRO A 55 -2.09 4.63 -28.88
C PRO A 55 -1.27 3.67 -29.76
N SER A 56 0.00 3.96 -30.02
CA SER A 56 0.91 3.07 -30.75
C SER A 56 1.50 1.94 -29.90
N LYS A 57 1.28 1.95 -28.58
CA LYS A 57 1.82 0.95 -27.65
C LYS A 57 0.83 -0.17 -27.37
N GLY A 58 1.34 -1.38 -27.25
CA GLY A 58 0.55 -2.53 -26.84
C GLY A 58 0.32 -2.57 -25.32
N THR A 59 -0.69 -3.34 -24.88
CA THR A 59 -1.06 -3.53 -23.47
C THR A 59 0.13 -3.94 -22.59
N LYS A 60 1.06 -4.77 -23.10
CA LYS A 60 2.26 -5.19 -22.35
C LYS A 60 3.22 -4.03 -22.06
N GLU A 61 3.47 -3.17 -23.05
CA GLU A 61 4.32 -1.98 -22.86
C GLU A 61 3.67 -1.00 -21.90
N VAL A 62 2.36 -0.79 -22.02
CA VAL A 62 1.60 0.07 -21.12
C VAL A 62 1.64 -0.46 -19.69
N LEU A 63 1.44 -1.78 -19.49
CA LEU A 63 1.57 -2.40 -18.16
C LEU A 63 2.96 -2.19 -17.56
N ALA A 64 4.03 -2.25 -18.37
CA ALA A 64 5.38 -1.94 -17.89
C ALA A 64 5.53 -0.48 -17.44
N LEU A 65 4.92 0.47 -18.16
CA LEU A 65 4.89 1.89 -17.76
C LEU A 65 4.08 2.11 -16.47
N VAL A 66 2.96 1.43 -16.32
CA VAL A 66 2.15 1.47 -15.09
C VAL A 66 2.93 0.90 -13.92
N ALA A 67 3.61 -0.24 -14.10
CA ALA A 67 4.48 -0.84 -13.06
C ALA A 67 5.61 0.11 -12.66
N LEU A 68 6.27 0.76 -13.63
CA LEU A 68 7.29 1.76 -13.36
C LEU A 68 6.74 2.95 -12.57
N ASN A 69 5.57 3.48 -12.96
CA ASN A 69 4.91 4.58 -12.25
C ASN A 69 4.59 4.20 -10.80
N LEU A 70 4.06 3.00 -10.56
CA LEU A 70 3.80 2.49 -9.21
C LEU A 70 5.08 2.36 -8.39
N GLY A 71 6.17 1.88 -8.99
CA GLY A 71 7.48 1.79 -8.33
C GLY A 71 8.01 3.17 -7.90
N ILE A 72 7.93 4.17 -8.78
CA ILE A 72 8.33 5.56 -8.46
C ILE A 72 7.49 6.12 -7.31
N MET A 73 6.16 5.92 -7.34
CA MET A 73 5.29 6.38 -6.25
C MET A 73 5.61 5.68 -4.93
N ASN A 74 5.86 4.38 -4.95
CA ASN A 74 6.22 3.61 -3.75
C ASN A 74 7.54 4.11 -3.12
N LEU A 75 8.58 4.33 -3.93
CA LEU A 75 9.84 4.91 -3.45
C LEU A 75 9.63 6.32 -2.88
N GLY A 76 8.80 7.13 -3.54
CA GLY A 76 8.44 8.46 -3.04
C GLY A 76 7.72 8.43 -1.68
N LEU A 77 6.83 7.45 -1.46
CA LEU A 77 6.16 7.24 -0.17
C LEU A 77 7.12 6.74 0.90
N GLN A 78 8.02 5.81 0.57
CA GLN A 78 9.05 5.33 1.50
C GLN A 78 9.96 6.47 1.98
N ASN A 79 10.35 7.36 1.07
CA ASN A 79 11.15 8.53 1.44
C ASN A 79 10.40 9.49 2.37
N GLN A 80 9.10 9.72 2.13
CA GLN A 80 8.27 10.54 3.01
C GLN A 80 8.13 9.92 4.40
N ILE A 81 7.89 8.60 4.48
CA ILE A 81 7.82 7.88 5.76
C ILE A 81 9.14 8.02 6.52
N ASN A 82 10.28 7.82 5.85
CA ASN A 82 11.59 7.95 6.49
C ASN A 82 11.86 9.38 7.00
N SER A 83 11.42 10.42 6.27
CA SER A 83 11.51 11.82 6.74
C SER A 83 10.69 12.02 8.01
N LEU A 84 9.43 11.59 8.00
CA LEU A 84 8.52 11.72 9.14
C LEU A 84 9.03 10.98 10.37
N MET A 85 9.59 9.78 10.20
CA MET A 85 10.22 9.03 11.29
C MET A 85 11.44 9.76 11.87
N GLY A 86 12.25 10.40 11.02
CA GLY A 86 13.38 11.21 11.48
C GLY A 86 12.95 12.48 12.24
N GLU A 87 11.87 13.12 11.79
CA GLU A 87 11.26 14.25 12.48
C GLU A 87 10.68 13.83 13.85
N GLU A 88 9.98 12.69 13.92
CA GLU A 88 9.50 12.10 15.17
C GLU A 88 10.65 11.86 16.16
N GLU A 89 11.75 11.24 15.71
CA GLU A 89 12.91 11.00 16.57
C GLU A 89 13.54 12.30 17.09
N THR A 90 13.60 13.34 16.24
CA THR A 90 14.12 14.66 16.63
C THR A 90 13.23 15.30 17.70
N LEU A 91 11.91 15.28 17.50
CA LEU A 91 10.94 15.82 18.44
C LEU A 91 10.98 15.09 19.79
N LEU A 92 11.16 13.76 19.79
CA LEU A 92 11.32 12.98 21.03
C LEU A 92 12.56 13.40 21.81
N LYS A 93 13.71 13.57 21.14
CA LYS A 93 14.96 14.04 21.78
C LYS A 93 14.83 15.44 22.34
N GLU A 94 14.16 16.34 21.63
CA GLU A 94 13.89 17.70 22.12
C GLU A 94 13.03 17.67 23.38
N LEU A 95 11.96 16.86 23.39
CA LEU A 95 11.07 16.71 24.54
C LEU A 95 11.82 16.16 25.77
N GLU A 96 12.63 15.11 25.59
CA GLU A 96 13.49 14.56 26.65
C GLU A 96 14.42 15.63 27.21
N GLY A 97 15.07 16.42 26.32
CA GLY A 97 15.92 17.54 26.72
C GLY A 97 15.20 18.60 27.55
N TYR A 98 13.95 18.94 27.22
CA TYR A 98 13.14 19.88 28.01
C TYR A 98 12.81 19.33 29.40
N LEU A 99 12.43 18.05 29.50
CA LEU A 99 12.12 17.41 30.79
C LEU A 99 13.35 17.35 31.71
N ASP A 100 14.51 16.95 31.16
CA ASP A 100 15.78 16.94 31.89
C ASP A 100 16.16 18.31 32.46
N ASN A 101 15.89 19.37 31.70
CA ASN A 101 16.17 20.73 32.14
C ASN A 101 15.21 21.19 33.24
N ILE A 102 13.94 20.80 33.20
CA ILE A 102 12.97 21.10 34.26
C ILE A 102 13.37 20.41 35.56
N ASP A 103 13.74 19.13 35.52
CA ASP A 103 14.16 18.36 36.69
C ASP A 103 15.45 18.91 37.33
N LYS A 104 16.37 19.44 36.51
CA LYS A 104 17.60 20.09 37.01
C LYS A 104 17.33 21.45 37.63
N ASN A 105 16.35 22.21 37.12
CA ASN A 105 16.05 23.56 37.58
C ASN A 105 15.09 23.59 38.79
N SER A 106 14.60 22.44 39.24
CA SER A 106 13.73 22.27 40.40
C SER A 106 14.42 21.63 41.62
N ARG A 107 15.74 21.42 41.55
CA ARG A 107 16.63 21.08 42.68
C ARG A 107 17.47 22.28 43.10
#